data_AF-X0U953-F1
#
_entry.id   AF-X0U953-F1
#
_cell.length_a   1.000
_cell.length_b   1.000
_cell.length_c   1.000
_cell.angle_alpha   90.00
_cell.angle_beta   90.00
_cell.angle_gamma   90.00
#
_symmetry.space_group_name_H-M   'P 1'
#
loop_
_entity.id
_entity.type
_entity.pdbx_description
1 polymer ?
#
loop_
_entity_poly.entity_id
_entity_poly.type
_entity_poly.pdbx_seq_one_letter_code
_entity_poly.pdbx_strand_id
1 'polypeptide(L)'
;MKPLFYIILIALQLIMGCAKEVQRIDPNFRPSLRNPPTYRRGTGPIVWIDESHNNIVATRGRYEPFVEVLLRDGYVVKAFRTLFSDNSLAEVEVLVIGNALHSRNVDDWSLPTPSAFTDVEITAIHRWISEGGTLLLLADHMPIAGAASDLAMVFGITFINGFVEDPDTWDPIEFHRDDGTLMDHAITRGGGKHEAID
;
A
#
# COMPACT_ATOMS: atom_id res chain seq x y z
N MET A 1 -44.54 31.06 -11.12
CA MET A 1 -43.72 30.05 -11.85
C MET A 1 -42.22 30.28 -11.75
N LYS A 2 -41.71 31.51 -11.92
CA LYS A 2 -40.29 31.84 -11.77
C LYS A 2 -39.65 31.51 -10.40
N PRO A 3 -40.27 31.77 -9.23
CA PRO A 3 -39.60 31.53 -7.94
C PRO A 3 -39.43 30.04 -7.61
N LEU A 4 -40.37 29.19 -8.05
CA LEU A 4 -40.28 27.73 -7.84
C LEU A 4 -39.14 27.12 -8.67
N PHE A 5 -38.88 27.64 -9.86
CA PHE A 5 -37.77 27.22 -10.70
C PHE A 5 -36.41 27.54 -10.06
N TYR A 6 -36.25 28.73 -9.48
CA TYR A 6 -35.02 29.10 -8.77
C TYR A 6 -34.79 28.30 -7.49
N ILE A 7 -35.85 27.97 -6.75
CA ILE A 7 -35.75 27.10 -5.55
C ILE A 7 -35.30 25.69 -5.94
N ILE A 8 -35.85 25.13 -7.02
CA ILE A 8 -35.44 23.80 -7.53
C ILE A 8 -33.99 23.84 -8.04
N LEU A 9 -33.57 24.91 -8.72
CA LEU A 9 -32.20 25.05 -9.22
C LEU A 9 -31.17 25.16 -8.08
N ILE A 10 -31.48 25.91 -7.03
CA ILE A 10 -30.64 26.04 -5.82
C ILE A 10 -30.60 24.71 -5.05
N ALA A 11 -31.73 24.01 -4.93
CA ALA A 11 -31.77 22.69 -4.30
C ALA A 11 -30.96 21.64 -5.09
N LEU A 12 -30.98 21.68 -6.44
CA LEU A 12 -30.14 20.79 -7.26
C LEU A 12 -28.64 21.09 -7.11
N GLN A 13 -28.25 22.37 -6.99
CA GLN A 13 -26.86 22.76 -6.77
C GLN A 13 -26.33 22.35 -5.39
N LEU A 14 -27.18 22.34 -4.37
CA LEU A 14 -26.84 21.88 -3.02
C LEU A 14 -26.67 20.35 -2.91
N ILE A 15 -27.27 19.57 -3.81
CA ILE A 15 -27.13 18.10 -3.83
C ILE A 15 -25.82 17.67 -4.52
N MET A 16 -25.20 18.54 -5.32
CA MET A 16 -23.96 18.24 -6.08
C MET A 16 -22.67 18.48 -5.28
N GLY A 17 -22.77 18.96 -4.03
CA GLY A 17 -21.63 19.30 -3.18
C GLY A 17 -21.25 18.20 -2.19
N CYS A 18 -20.38 17.29 -2.62
CA CYS A 18 -19.34 16.57 -1.85
C CYS A 18 -18.92 15.34 -2.67
N ALA A 19 -18.24 15.57 -3.79
CA ALA A 19 -17.42 14.50 -4.33
C ALA A 19 -16.30 14.27 -3.31
N LYS A 20 -16.39 13.20 -2.51
CA LYS A 20 -15.21 12.70 -1.81
C LYS A 20 -14.18 12.41 -2.89
N GLU A 21 -13.01 13.03 -2.82
CA GLU A 21 -11.88 12.56 -3.60
C GLU A 21 -11.58 11.14 -3.16
N VAL A 22 -11.97 10.19 -4.00
CA VAL A 22 -11.67 8.78 -3.80
C VAL A 22 -10.52 8.47 -4.73
N GLN A 23 -9.44 7.90 -4.20
CA GLN A 23 -8.37 7.34 -5.00
C GLN A 23 -8.98 6.43 -6.08
N ARG A 24 -8.74 6.75 -7.36
CA ARG A 24 -9.20 5.95 -8.49
C ARG A 24 -8.03 5.16 -9.05
N ILE A 25 -8.27 3.88 -9.27
CA ILE A 25 -7.33 3.02 -9.98
C ILE A 25 -7.34 3.44 -11.45
N ASP A 26 -6.17 3.56 -12.05
CA ASP A 26 -6.04 3.59 -13.51
C ASP A 26 -5.89 2.15 -14.03
N PRO A 27 -6.97 1.51 -14.51
CA PRO A 27 -6.91 0.13 -15.02
C PRO A 27 -6.16 0.04 -16.35
N ASN A 28 -5.86 1.17 -17.00
CA ASN A 28 -5.12 1.24 -18.25
C ASN A 28 -3.64 1.52 -18.05
N PHE A 29 -3.19 1.73 -16.81
CA PHE A 29 -1.77 1.91 -16.51
C PHE A 29 -0.99 0.66 -16.93
N ARG A 30 -0.07 0.83 -17.89
CA ARG A 30 0.81 -0.22 -18.39
C ARG A 30 2.24 0.30 -18.33
N PRO A 31 2.94 0.17 -17.20
CA PRO A 31 4.31 0.66 -17.11
C PRO A 31 5.20 -0.11 -18.10
N SER A 32 6.20 0.59 -18.61
CA SER A 32 7.28 -0.04 -19.37
C SER A 32 8.09 -0.90 -18.40
N LEU A 33 8.26 -2.18 -18.72
CA LEU A 33 9.08 -3.10 -17.95
C LEU A 33 10.29 -3.51 -18.78
N ARG A 34 11.35 -4.01 -18.13
CA ARG A 34 12.46 -4.66 -18.84
C ARG A 34 11.95 -5.72 -19.81
N ASN A 35 12.63 -5.81 -20.95
CA ASN A 35 12.45 -6.87 -21.93
C ASN A 35 13.83 -7.49 -22.23
N PRO A 36 14.06 -8.80 -21.97
CA PRO A 36 13.11 -9.79 -21.44
C PRO A 36 12.74 -9.53 -19.95
N PRO A 37 11.60 -10.10 -19.47
CA PRO A 37 11.24 -10.06 -18.06
C PRO A 37 12.28 -10.78 -17.19
N THR A 38 12.31 -10.47 -15.88
CA THR A 38 13.23 -11.07 -14.91
C THR A 38 13.09 -12.59 -14.87
N TYR A 39 11.86 -13.10 -14.86
CA TYR A 39 11.57 -14.53 -14.89
C TYR A 39 10.74 -14.91 -16.11
N ARG A 40 10.84 -16.19 -16.51
CA ARG A 40 9.85 -16.76 -17.42
C ARG A 40 8.49 -16.71 -16.73
N ARG A 41 7.45 -16.36 -17.47
CA ARG A 41 6.08 -16.23 -16.95
C ARG A 41 5.69 -17.42 -16.08
N GLY A 42 5.36 -17.14 -14.81
CA GLY A 42 4.88 -18.13 -13.84
C GLY A 42 5.97 -19.04 -13.27
N THR A 43 7.25 -18.71 -13.45
CA THR A 43 8.38 -19.46 -12.88
C THR A 43 9.19 -18.66 -11.87
N GLY A 44 8.85 -17.38 -11.67
CA GLY A 44 9.47 -16.58 -10.61
C GLY A 44 8.96 -16.97 -9.21
N PRO A 45 9.55 -16.38 -8.17
CA PRO A 45 9.11 -16.57 -6.79
C PRO A 45 7.63 -16.23 -6.57
N ILE A 46 7.05 -16.82 -5.53
CA ILE A 46 5.68 -16.52 -5.13
C ILE A 46 5.69 -15.30 -4.20
N VAL A 47 5.00 -14.26 -4.61
CA VAL A 47 4.72 -13.08 -3.80
C VAL A 47 3.33 -13.24 -3.18
N TRP A 48 3.29 -13.38 -1.86
CA TRP A 48 2.04 -13.42 -1.10
C TRP A 48 1.63 -12.00 -0.71
N ILE A 49 0.38 -11.63 -0.97
CA ILE A 49 -0.19 -10.33 -0.58
C ILE A 49 -1.21 -10.58 0.52
N ASP A 50 -1.04 -9.91 1.66
CA ASP A 50 -1.96 -9.95 2.79
C ASP A 50 -3.36 -9.42 2.41
N GLU A 51 -4.36 -10.24 2.70
CA GLU A 51 -5.79 -9.92 2.61
C GLU A 51 -6.52 -10.37 3.90
N SER A 52 -5.80 -10.52 5.01
CA SER A 52 -6.33 -10.98 6.30
C SER A 52 -6.53 -9.88 7.34
N HIS A 53 -5.99 -8.67 7.14
CA HIS A 53 -5.91 -7.63 8.16
C HIS A 53 -6.62 -6.33 7.76
N ASN A 54 -7.84 -6.45 7.23
CA ASN A 54 -8.65 -5.33 6.75
C ASN A 54 -7.85 -4.37 5.82
N ASN A 55 -6.96 -4.96 5.01
CA ASN A 55 -6.07 -4.23 4.14
C ASN A 55 -6.85 -3.32 3.20
N ILE A 56 -6.43 -2.06 3.06
CA ILE A 56 -7.01 -1.13 2.08
C ILE A 56 -6.76 -1.62 0.64
N VAL A 57 -5.69 -2.38 0.45
CA VAL A 57 -5.26 -2.94 -0.83
C VAL A 57 -5.27 -4.47 -0.79
N ALA A 58 -5.53 -5.11 -1.92
CA ALA A 58 -5.61 -6.56 -2.08
C ALA A 58 -5.09 -6.98 -3.45
N THR A 59 -5.01 -8.27 -3.74
CA THR A 59 -4.61 -8.78 -5.07
C THR A 59 -5.53 -8.30 -6.20
N ARG A 60 -6.75 -7.85 -5.85
CA ARG A 60 -7.71 -7.19 -6.72
C ARG A 60 -8.04 -5.80 -6.22
N GLY A 61 -8.58 -4.95 -7.08
CA GLY A 61 -8.87 -3.55 -6.76
C GLY A 61 -7.60 -2.70 -6.74
N ARG A 62 -7.35 -2.00 -5.62
CA ARG A 62 -6.39 -0.87 -5.57
C ARG A 62 -4.94 -1.24 -5.91
N TYR A 63 -4.58 -2.51 -5.75
CA TYR A 63 -3.25 -3.03 -6.04
C TYR A 63 -3.15 -3.83 -7.34
N GLU A 64 -4.20 -3.87 -8.17
CA GLU A 64 -4.14 -4.55 -9.48
C GLU A 64 -2.96 -4.08 -10.34
N PRO A 65 -2.64 -2.77 -10.45
CA PRO A 65 -1.47 -2.36 -11.22
C PRO A 65 -0.14 -2.94 -10.70
N PHE A 66 0.02 -3.05 -9.38
CA PHE A 66 1.18 -3.69 -8.75
C PHE A 66 1.24 -5.19 -9.06
N VAL A 67 0.10 -5.88 -8.96
CA VAL A 67 -0.03 -7.30 -9.32
C VAL A 67 0.31 -7.53 -10.79
N GLU A 68 -0.19 -6.68 -11.69
CA GLU A 68 0.08 -6.76 -13.13
C GLU A 68 1.58 -6.58 -13.45
N VAL A 69 2.29 -5.70 -12.73
CA VAL A 69 3.74 -5.56 -12.86
C VAL A 69 4.45 -6.86 -12.50
N LEU A 70 4.14 -7.46 -11.34
CA LEU A 70 4.73 -8.71 -10.89
C LEU A 70 4.46 -9.87 -11.89
N LEU A 71 3.21 -10.01 -12.33
CA LEU A 71 2.82 -11.07 -13.27
C LEU A 71 3.50 -10.91 -14.64
N ARG A 72 3.66 -9.68 -15.12
CA ARG A 72 4.36 -9.39 -16.39
C ARG A 72 5.86 -9.62 -16.28
N ASP A 73 6.45 -9.42 -15.11
CA ASP A 73 7.88 -9.68 -14.85
C ASP A 73 8.19 -11.15 -14.45
N GLY A 74 7.16 -11.99 -14.44
CA GLY A 74 7.26 -13.45 -14.38
C GLY A 74 7.10 -14.07 -12.99
N TYR A 75 6.82 -13.26 -11.96
CA TYR A 75 6.48 -13.72 -10.62
C TYR A 75 5.11 -14.42 -10.59
N VAL A 76 4.85 -15.14 -9.50
CA VAL A 76 3.54 -15.68 -9.16
C VAL A 76 2.96 -14.88 -8.01
N VAL A 77 1.71 -14.44 -8.10
CA VAL A 77 1.04 -13.68 -7.02
C VAL A 77 -0.04 -14.54 -6.38
N LYS A 78 -0.08 -14.59 -5.05
CA LYS A 78 -1.13 -15.26 -4.27
C LYS A 78 -1.66 -14.35 -3.16
N ALA A 79 -2.94 -14.48 -2.85
CA ALA A 79 -3.54 -13.82 -1.69
C ALA A 79 -3.29 -14.66 -0.43
N PHE A 80 -2.89 -14.00 0.66
CA PHE A 80 -2.73 -14.58 1.98
C PHE A 80 -3.97 -14.21 2.82
N ARG A 81 -4.76 -15.22 3.23
CA ARG A 81 -6.10 -15.02 3.83
C ARG A 81 -6.26 -15.73 5.18
N THR A 82 -5.16 -15.99 5.85
CA THR A 82 -5.13 -16.60 7.18
C THR A 82 -4.29 -15.74 8.09
N LEU A 83 -4.53 -15.81 9.41
CA LEU A 83 -3.69 -15.12 10.37
C LEU A 83 -2.23 -15.60 10.29
N PHE A 84 -1.31 -14.72 10.67
CA PHE A 84 0.11 -15.05 10.64
C PHE A 84 0.48 -15.98 11.79
N SER A 85 1.21 -17.04 11.46
CA SER A 85 1.69 -18.05 12.40
C SER A 85 2.89 -18.74 11.77
N ASP A 86 3.71 -19.42 12.57
CA ASP A 86 4.82 -20.22 12.05
C ASP A 86 4.34 -21.19 10.95
N ASN A 87 3.17 -21.82 11.16
CA ASN A 87 2.60 -22.77 10.22
C ASN A 87 2.08 -22.12 8.92
N SER A 88 1.41 -20.97 9.02
CA SER A 88 0.89 -20.29 7.82
C SER A 88 1.99 -19.61 7.00
N LEU A 89 3.13 -19.26 7.63
CA LEU A 89 4.29 -18.66 6.97
C LEU A 89 5.34 -19.66 6.48
N ALA A 90 5.22 -20.95 6.82
CA ALA A 90 6.26 -21.96 6.58
C ALA A 90 6.69 -22.11 5.10
N GLU A 91 5.77 -21.88 4.15
CA GLU A 91 6.02 -21.94 2.70
C GLU A 91 6.03 -20.55 2.03
N VAL A 92 6.08 -19.47 2.81
CA VAL A 92 6.10 -18.10 2.31
C VAL A 92 7.55 -17.64 2.21
N GLU A 93 7.98 -17.25 1.01
CA GLU A 93 9.30 -16.65 0.79
C GLU A 93 9.23 -15.12 0.81
N VAL A 94 8.21 -14.56 0.15
CA VAL A 94 7.97 -13.13 0.04
C VAL A 94 6.54 -12.81 0.47
N LEU A 95 6.41 -11.88 1.43
CA LEU A 95 5.15 -11.36 1.92
C LEU A 95 5.08 -9.85 1.68
N VAL A 96 3.94 -9.39 1.17
CA VAL A 96 3.59 -7.99 1.02
C VAL A 96 2.39 -7.69 1.91
N ILE A 97 2.58 -6.78 2.86
CA ILE A 97 1.51 -6.26 3.70
C ILE A 97 1.28 -4.82 3.27
N GLY A 98 0.14 -4.57 2.61
CA GLY A 98 -0.25 -3.22 2.19
C GLY A 98 -1.36 -2.68 3.06
N ASN A 99 -1.12 -1.57 3.74
CA ASN A 99 -2.12 -0.76 4.42
C ASN A 99 -3.12 -1.57 5.27
N ALA A 100 -2.59 -2.43 6.15
CA ALA A 100 -3.38 -3.17 7.12
C ALA A 100 -4.02 -2.24 8.16
N LEU A 101 -5.21 -2.59 8.63
CA LEU A 101 -5.97 -1.82 9.60
C LEU A 101 -6.51 -2.72 10.71
N HIS A 102 -6.46 -2.20 11.95
CA HIS A 102 -7.27 -2.76 13.01
C HIS A 102 -8.76 -2.53 12.73
N SER A 103 -9.62 -3.46 13.13
CA SER A 103 -11.07 -3.45 12.87
C SER A 103 -11.76 -2.14 13.29
N ARG A 104 -11.34 -1.55 14.42
CA ARG A 104 -11.79 -0.24 14.89
C ARG A 104 -11.63 0.87 13.84
N ASN A 105 -10.58 0.79 13.02
CA ASN A 105 -10.19 1.85 12.09
C ASN A 105 -10.57 1.58 10.64
N VAL A 106 -11.42 0.58 10.37
CA VAL A 106 -11.94 0.34 9.01
C VAL A 106 -12.83 1.50 8.58
N ASP A 107 -13.74 1.94 9.45
CA ASP A 107 -14.70 3.01 9.16
C ASP A 107 -14.44 4.32 9.93
N ASP A 108 -13.63 4.26 11.01
CA ASP A 108 -13.34 5.41 11.87
C ASP A 108 -11.83 5.60 12.08
N TRP A 109 -11.28 6.60 11.41
CA TRP A 109 -9.85 6.93 11.41
C TRP A 109 -9.42 7.80 12.60
N SER A 110 -10.30 7.99 13.59
CA SER A 110 -9.96 8.65 14.85
C SER A 110 -9.03 7.82 15.72
N LEU A 111 -8.25 8.51 16.58
CA LEU A 111 -7.46 7.85 17.61
C LEU A 111 -8.37 7.17 18.66
N PRO A 112 -7.91 6.05 19.28
CA PRO A 112 -6.64 5.38 19.05
C PRO A 112 -6.60 4.55 17.76
N THR A 113 -5.38 4.27 17.29
CA THR A 113 -5.09 3.41 16.13
C THR A 113 -4.32 2.17 16.59
N PRO A 114 -5.00 1.22 17.25
CA PRO A 114 -4.38 -0.03 17.71
C PRO A 114 -3.75 -0.83 16.55
N SER A 115 -2.81 -1.71 16.90
CA SER A 115 -2.14 -2.59 15.94
C SER A 115 -3.13 -3.42 15.12
N ALA A 116 -2.87 -3.56 13.81
CA ALA A 116 -3.61 -4.47 12.94
C ALA A 116 -3.30 -5.95 13.23
N PHE A 117 -2.20 -6.22 13.94
CA PHE A 117 -1.67 -7.55 14.20
C PHE A 117 -1.64 -7.84 15.69
N THR A 118 -1.87 -9.11 16.05
CA THR A 118 -1.69 -9.57 17.42
C THR A 118 -0.21 -9.78 17.76
N ASP A 119 0.14 -9.81 19.04
CA ASP A 119 1.51 -10.11 19.50
C ASP A 119 2.03 -11.46 18.97
N VAL A 120 1.11 -12.44 18.83
CA VAL A 120 1.42 -13.78 18.27
C VAL A 120 1.82 -13.66 16.81
N GLU A 121 1.11 -12.86 16.03
CA GLU A 121 1.40 -12.63 14.61
C GLU A 121 2.69 -11.86 14.42
N ILE A 122 2.92 -10.81 15.20
CA ILE A 122 4.15 -10.02 15.19
C ILE A 122 5.35 -10.92 15.50
N THR A 123 5.21 -11.79 16.52
CA THR A 123 6.26 -12.76 16.88
C THR A 123 6.54 -13.74 15.75
N ALA A 124 5.49 -14.25 15.09
CA ALA A 124 5.63 -15.18 13.96
C ALA A 124 6.31 -14.51 12.76
N ILE A 125 5.92 -13.29 12.39
CA ILE A 125 6.54 -12.54 11.30
C ILE A 125 8.02 -12.25 11.62
N HIS A 126 8.31 -11.80 12.84
CA HIS A 126 9.68 -11.51 13.27
C HIS A 126 10.57 -12.75 13.19
N ARG A 127 10.09 -13.91 13.68
CA ARG A 127 10.81 -15.18 13.56
C ARG A 127 11.02 -15.56 12.10
N TRP A 128 9.96 -15.55 11.30
CA TRP A 128 10.00 -15.91 9.89
C TRP A 128 11.02 -15.06 9.10
N ILE A 129 11.07 -13.73 9.33
CA ILE A 129 12.09 -12.86 8.74
C ILE A 129 13.49 -13.20 9.23
N SER A 130 13.65 -13.47 10.54
CA SER A 130 14.93 -13.88 11.11
C SER A 130 15.45 -15.20 10.52
N GLU A 131 14.56 -16.03 9.99
CA GLU A 131 14.86 -17.31 9.33
C GLU A 131 15.00 -17.19 7.79
N GLY A 132 14.94 -15.97 7.25
CA GLY A 132 15.18 -15.69 5.82
C GLY A 132 13.96 -15.25 5.02
N GLY A 133 12.81 -15.09 5.67
CA GLY A 133 11.61 -14.50 5.06
C GLY A 133 11.82 -13.05 4.61
N THR A 134 11.16 -12.65 3.52
CA THR A 134 11.28 -11.29 2.96
C THR A 134 9.95 -10.53 3.06
N LEU A 135 9.92 -9.43 3.81
CA LEU A 135 8.74 -8.59 3.99
C LEU A 135 8.86 -7.27 3.24
N LEU A 136 7.82 -6.93 2.46
CA LEU A 136 7.52 -5.57 2.06
C LEU A 136 6.31 -5.07 2.87
N LEU A 137 6.56 -4.19 3.84
CA LEU A 137 5.53 -3.55 4.65
C LEU A 137 5.27 -2.14 4.12
N LEU A 138 4.03 -1.86 3.71
CA LEU A 138 3.59 -0.53 3.32
C LEU A 138 2.58 -0.01 4.33
N ALA A 139 2.85 1.17 4.85
CA ALA A 139 1.96 1.89 5.74
C ALA A 139 1.82 3.34 5.26
N ASP A 140 0.61 3.70 4.88
CA ASP A 140 0.21 5.07 4.57
C ASP A 140 0.15 5.93 5.85
N HIS A 141 -0.31 7.17 5.71
CA HIS A 141 -0.59 8.10 6.80
C HIS A 141 -1.55 7.52 7.87
N MET A 142 -1.83 8.28 8.94
CA MET A 142 -2.78 7.81 9.96
C MET A 142 -4.15 7.45 9.36
N PRO A 143 -4.80 6.35 9.78
CA PRO A 143 -4.47 5.49 10.92
C PRO A 143 -3.53 4.32 10.60
N ILE A 144 -3.11 4.16 9.34
CA ILE A 144 -2.41 2.97 8.86
C ILE A 144 -1.04 2.85 9.52
N ALA A 145 -0.26 3.94 9.53
CA ALA A 145 1.03 3.98 10.23
C ALA A 145 0.93 3.56 11.70
N GLY A 146 -0.11 4.01 12.41
CA GLY A 146 -0.39 3.59 13.78
C GLY A 146 -0.69 2.09 13.89
N ALA A 147 -1.54 1.57 13.00
CA ALA A 147 -1.89 0.15 12.99
C ALA A 147 -0.71 -0.78 12.64
N ALA A 148 0.30 -0.29 11.92
CA ALA A 148 1.51 -1.05 11.60
C ALA A 148 2.68 -0.80 12.60
N SER A 149 2.53 0.13 13.54
CA SER A 149 3.64 0.62 14.39
C SER A 149 4.26 -0.48 15.24
N ASP A 150 3.45 -1.36 15.85
CA ASP A 150 3.96 -2.43 16.72
C ASP A 150 4.78 -3.46 15.92
N LEU A 151 4.35 -3.77 14.69
CA LEU A 151 5.12 -4.64 13.78
C LEU A 151 6.42 -3.97 13.31
N ALA A 152 6.40 -2.68 12.96
CA ALA A 152 7.61 -1.97 12.58
C ALA A 152 8.63 -1.91 13.74
N MET A 153 8.14 -1.72 14.97
CA MET A 153 8.96 -1.55 16.16
C MET A 153 9.83 -2.76 16.48
N VAL A 154 9.35 -3.99 16.24
CA VAL A 154 10.17 -5.19 16.46
C VAL A 154 11.36 -5.31 15.51
N PHE A 155 11.37 -4.53 14.40
CA PHE A 155 12.52 -4.38 13.51
C PHE A 155 13.34 -3.12 13.77
N GLY A 156 13.08 -2.40 14.87
CA GLY A 156 13.77 -1.16 15.21
C GLY A 156 13.36 0.05 14.35
N ILE A 157 12.22 -0.04 13.68
CA ILE A 157 11.68 1.05 12.84
C ILE A 157 10.56 1.74 13.61
N THR A 158 10.62 3.07 13.70
CA THR A 158 9.55 3.87 14.32
C THR A 158 8.73 4.54 13.23
N PHE A 159 7.43 4.24 13.19
CA PHE A 159 6.48 4.96 12.36
C PHE A 159 5.91 6.16 13.10
N ILE A 160 5.76 7.26 12.37
CA ILE A 160 5.03 8.43 12.84
C ILE A 160 3.60 8.30 12.33
N ASN A 161 2.65 8.16 13.24
CA ASN A 161 1.23 8.07 12.91
C ASN A 161 0.65 9.46 12.59
N GLY A 162 1.03 10.00 11.43
CA GLY A 162 0.64 11.34 10.99
C GLY A 162 0.58 11.45 9.48
N PHE A 163 0.55 12.69 8.99
CA PHE A 163 0.58 13.04 7.57
C PHE A 163 1.93 13.66 7.22
N VAL A 164 2.37 13.46 5.99
CA VAL A 164 3.58 14.06 5.43
C VAL A 164 3.13 15.03 4.35
N GLU A 165 3.32 16.32 4.59
CA GLU A 165 2.86 17.42 3.75
C GLU A 165 3.98 18.47 3.64
N ASP A 166 4.00 19.19 2.52
CA ASP A 166 4.87 20.36 2.37
C ASP A 166 4.48 21.41 3.43
N PRO A 167 5.43 21.94 4.23
CA PRO A 167 5.10 22.86 5.32
C PRO A 167 4.60 24.23 4.85
N ASP A 168 4.92 24.62 3.61
CA ASP A 168 4.55 25.92 3.05
C ASP A 168 3.25 25.83 2.26
N THR A 169 3.03 24.75 1.50
CA THR A 169 1.86 24.62 0.62
C THR A 169 0.78 23.67 1.15
N TRP A 170 1.13 22.77 2.09
CA TRP A 170 0.27 21.69 2.58
C TRP A 170 -0.13 20.68 1.47
N ASP A 171 0.61 20.66 0.37
CA ASP A 171 0.45 19.69 -0.70
C ASP A 171 1.25 18.41 -0.42
N PRO A 172 1.00 17.31 -1.16
CA PRO A 172 1.87 16.14 -1.13
C PRO A 172 3.32 16.52 -1.45
N ILE A 173 4.26 15.96 -0.69
CA ILE A 173 5.68 16.14 -0.96
C ILE A 173 6.07 15.34 -2.21
N GLU A 174 6.67 16.02 -3.17
CA GLU A 174 7.32 15.40 -4.32
C GLU A 174 8.82 15.27 -4.07
N PHE A 175 9.42 14.18 -4.55
CA PHE A 175 10.85 13.93 -4.45
C PHE A 175 11.45 13.93 -5.86
N HIS A 176 12.44 14.80 -6.09
CA HIS A 176 13.08 15.00 -7.39
C HIS A 176 14.58 14.71 -7.32
N ARG A 177 15.16 14.22 -8.42
CA ARG A 177 16.62 14.00 -8.48
C ARG A 177 17.42 15.30 -8.58
N ASP A 178 16.88 16.31 -9.24
CA ASP A 178 17.61 17.54 -9.58
C ASP A 178 17.84 18.46 -8.38
N ASP A 179 16.93 18.43 -7.40
CA ASP A 179 17.06 19.10 -6.11
C ASP A 179 17.65 18.21 -5.00
N GLY A 180 17.87 16.93 -5.28
CA GLY A 180 18.50 15.95 -4.39
C GLY A 180 17.58 15.40 -3.30
N THR A 181 16.28 15.68 -3.35
CA THR A 181 15.29 15.10 -2.42
C THR A 181 15.03 13.62 -2.71
N LEU A 182 15.10 13.20 -3.99
CA LEU A 182 15.13 11.79 -4.39
C LEU A 182 16.58 11.27 -4.41
N MET A 183 16.94 10.50 -3.39
CA MET A 183 18.29 9.95 -3.27
C MET A 183 18.63 8.94 -4.39
N ASP A 184 19.89 8.93 -4.80
CA ASP A 184 20.42 7.90 -5.69
C ASP A 184 20.55 6.55 -4.95
N HIS A 185 19.73 5.58 -5.35
CA HIS A 185 19.69 4.26 -4.76
C HIS A 185 19.41 3.20 -5.84
N ALA A 186 19.79 1.94 -5.60
CA ALA A 186 19.54 0.86 -6.56
C ALA A 186 18.03 0.73 -6.91
N ILE A 187 17.15 0.99 -5.94
CA ILE A 187 15.69 1.03 -6.15
C ILE A 187 15.30 2.18 -7.09
N THR A 188 15.79 3.40 -6.85
CA THR A 188 15.39 4.58 -7.63
C THR A 188 16.00 4.56 -9.04
N ARG A 189 17.18 3.94 -9.21
CA ARG A 189 17.80 3.72 -10.54
C ARG A 189 17.05 2.69 -11.39
N GLY A 190 16.36 1.75 -10.75
CA GLY A 190 15.71 0.62 -11.42
C GLY A 190 16.69 -0.31 -12.15
N GLY A 191 16.15 -1.27 -12.89
CA GLY A 191 16.94 -2.19 -13.71
C GLY A 191 17.47 -1.58 -15.01
N GLY A 192 16.99 -0.40 -15.39
CA GLY A 192 17.42 0.34 -16.56
C GLY A 192 16.56 1.59 -16.75
N LYS A 193 16.84 2.37 -17.80
CA LYS A 193 16.22 3.68 -18.06
C LYS A 193 14.67 3.71 -18.07
N HIS A 194 14.02 2.57 -18.29
CA HIS A 194 12.56 2.47 -18.35
C HIS A 194 11.91 2.22 -16.97
N GLU A 195 12.74 1.91 -15.97
CA GLU A 195 12.34 1.61 -14.60
C GLU A 195 12.94 2.62 -13.61
N ALA A 196 13.70 3.59 -14.11
CA ALA A 196 14.22 4.68 -13.29
C ALA A 196 13.07 5.56 -12.82
N ILE A 197 13.14 5.95 -11.55
CA ILE A 197 12.29 6.98 -10.94
C ILE A 197 13.12 8.25 -10.95
N ASP A 198 12.59 9.31 -11.55
CA ASP A 198 13.22 10.62 -11.73
C ASP A 198 12.47 11.70 -10.97
#